data_AF-A0A1I5ZMS6-F1
#
_entry.id   AF-A0A1I5ZMS6-F1
#
_cell.length_a   1.000
_cell.length_b   1.000
_cell.length_c   1.000
_cell.angle_alpha   90.00
_cell.angle_beta   90.00
_cell.angle_gamma   90.00
#
_symmetry.space_group_name_H-M   'P 1'
#
loop_
_entity.id
_entity.type
_entity.pdbx_description
1 polymer ?
#
loop_
_entity_poly.entity_id
_entity_poly.type
_entity_poly.pdbx_seq_one_letter_code
_entity_poly.pdbx_strand_id
1 'polypeptide(L)'
;MHILRHVDLTKVFFVDIETVPCHSCHEELPAAHQSLWEKFSTKRHAKEVADGKTPPELYEKAGLYAEFGKIVCISVGYFRYFNDDSLEFRVKSFADDDECEVLGGFGRFLERYPPASPEYRPKLTSATKEGYYLCAHNGREFDYGYLGRRMLICGQAIPPMLDIAGHKPWDLPHLLDTMDLWKFGDNKGHISLPLLAGVFGIPSPKDDIDGSQVGHTYWTEKNLKRIVTYCEKDVITTARVFLHYTGQKALWPEVQVTHTPWPVVPTMRVMA
;
A
#
# COMPACT_ATOMS: atom_id res chain seq x y z
N MET A 1 -10.87 -0.86 20.15
CA MET A 1 -10.11 -2.11 20.46
C MET A 1 -8.98 -1.79 21.42
N HIS A 2 -8.71 -2.60 22.46
CA HIS A 2 -7.65 -2.27 23.46
C HIS A 2 -6.27 -2.09 22.81
N ILE A 3 -5.96 -2.92 21.81
CA ILE A 3 -4.69 -2.87 21.06
C ILE A 3 -4.41 -1.53 20.38
N LEU A 4 -5.43 -0.69 20.15
CA LEU A 4 -5.25 0.62 19.50
C LEU A 4 -5.37 1.81 20.46
N ARG A 5 -5.71 1.60 21.75
CA ARG A 5 -5.96 2.71 22.70
C ARG A 5 -4.74 3.58 22.96
N HIS A 6 -3.55 3.05 22.75
CA HIS A 6 -2.28 3.75 22.99
C HIS A 6 -1.71 4.38 21.71
N VAL A 7 -2.36 4.19 20.56
CA VAL A 7 -1.89 4.69 19.28
C VAL A 7 -2.37 6.13 19.12
N ASP A 8 -1.43 7.07 19.14
CA ASP A 8 -1.69 8.47 18.79
C ASP A 8 -2.00 8.56 17.29
N LEU A 9 -3.17 9.14 16.98
CA LEU A 9 -3.68 9.27 15.62
C LEU A 9 -2.72 10.04 14.71
N THR A 10 -1.99 11.02 15.26
CA THR A 10 -1.02 11.85 14.52
C THR A 10 0.29 11.12 14.23
N LYS A 11 0.48 9.92 14.80
CA LYS A 11 1.64 9.06 14.58
C LYS A 11 1.34 7.86 13.69
N VAL A 12 0.21 7.85 12.98
CA VAL A 12 -0.15 6.78 12.05
C VAL A 12 -0.08 7.29 10.61
N PHE A 13 0.73 6.63 9.80
CA PHE A 13 0.71 6.77 8.34
C PHE A 13 -0.19 5.69 7.74
N PHE A 14 -1.28 6.10 7.12
CA PHE A 14 -2.15 5.21 6.36
C PHE A 14 -1.57 5.07 4.95
N VAL A 15 -1.32 3.85 4.49
CA VAL A 15 -0.66 3.59 3.21
C VAL A 15 -1.46 2.60 2.39
N ASP A 16 -1.41 2.81 1.08
CA ASP A 16 -1.91 1.91 0.06
C ASP A 16 -0.97 2.00 -1.17
N ILE A 17 -0.83 0.90 -1.91
CA ILE A 17 0.03 0.82 -3.11
C ILE A 17 -0.73 0.28 -4.31
N GLU A 18 -0.42 0.84 -5.48
CA GLU A 18 -0.95 0.36 -6.76
C GLU A 18 0.14 -0.26 -7.60
N THR A 19 -0.12 -1.50 -8.02
CA THR A 19 0.83 -2.31 -8.78
C THR A 19 0.25 -2.70 -10.13
N VAL A 20 1.15 -2.82 -11.11
CA VAL A 20 0.84 -3.24 -12.47
C VAL A 20 1.86 -4.28 -12.93
N PRO A 21 1.56 -5.12 -13.93
CA PRO A 21 2.59 -5.92 -14.61
C PRO A 21 3.77 -5.04 -15.03
N CYS A 22 5.01 -5.55 -14.94
CA CYS A 22 6.21 -4.76 -15.25
C CYS A 22 6.31 -4.38 -16.73
N HIS A 23 5.68 -5.15 -17.62
CA HIS A 23 5.47 -4.85 -19.03
C HIS A 23 3.98 -4.90 -19.37
N SER A 24 3.57 -4.35 -20.53
CA SER A 24 2.14 -4.27 -20.86
C SER A 24 1.54 -5.62 -21.23
N CYS A 25 2.35 -6.54 -21.76
CA CYS A 25 1.95 -7.91 -22.07
C CYS A 25 3.11 -8.90 -21.89
N HIS A 26 2.80 -10.20 -21.93
CA HIS A 26 3.77 -11.26 -21.70
C HIS A 26 4.90 -11.27 -22.73
N GLU A 27 4.58 -10.93 -23.99
CA GLU A 27 5.52 -10.93 -25.12
C GLU A 27 6.61 -9.86 -24.98
N GLU A 28 6.33 -8.80 -24.23
CA GLU A 28 7.28 -7.72 -23.96
C GLU A 28 8.29 -8.07 -22.84
N LEU A 29 8.06 -9.14 -22.08
CA LEU A 29 9.04 -9.61 -21.11
C LEU A 29 10.33 -10.03 -21.84
N PRO A 30 11.52 -9.79 -21.25
CA PRO A 30 12.74 -10.40 -21.73
C PRO A 30 12.62 -11.94 -21.77
N ALA A 31 13.20 -12.58 -22.77
CA ALA A 31 13.05 -14.04 -22.98
C ALA A 31 13.36 -14.88 -21.72
N ALA A 32 14.39 -14.49 -20.95
CA ALA A 32 14.72 -15.15 -19.69
C ALA A 32 13.59 -15.03 -18.64
N HIS A 33 12.89 -13.90 -18.60
CA HIS A 33 11.78 -13.65 -17.68
C HIS A 33 10.48 -14.32 -18.13
N GLN A 34 10.25 -14.49 -19.43
CA GLN A 34 9.10 -15.27 -19.94
C GLN A 34 9.13 -16.70 -19.39
N SER A 35 10.28 -17.38 -19.49
CA SER A 35 10.43 -18.74 -18.95
C SER A 35 10.31 -18.81 -17.42
N LEU A 36 10.67 -17.74 -16.70
CA LEU A 36 10.47 -17.65 -15.26
C LEU A 36 8.99 -17.46 -14.92
N TRP A 37 8.30 -16.58 -15.65
CA TRP A 37 6.86 -16.36 -15.50
C TRP A 37 6.08 -17.64 -15.76
N GLU A 38 6.37 -18.35 -16.84
CA GLU A 38 5.71 -19.62 -17.19
C GLU A 38 5.80 -20.64 -16.04
N LYS A 39 7.00 -20.87 -15.50
CA LYS A 39 7.20 -21.78 -14.37
C LYS A 39 6.47 -21.31 -13.11
N PHE A 40 6.52 -20.00 -12.83
CA PHE A 40 5.90 -19.41 -11.65
C PHE A 40 4.37 -19.48 -11.72
N SER A 41 3.79 -19.00 -12.81
CA SER A 41 2.35 -18.87 -13.01
C SER A 41 1.67 -20.24 -13.10
N THR A 42 2.30 -21.23 -13.76
CA THR A 42 1.77 -22.60 -13.83
C THR A 42 1.59 -23.22 -12.44
N LYS A 43 2.53 -22.98 -11.52
CA LYS A 43 2.43 -23.48 -10.15
C LYS A 43 1.46 -22.66 -9.31
N ARG A 44 1.52 -21.33 -9.43
CA ARG A 44 0.76 -20.41 -8.57
C ARG A 44 -0.72 -20.31 -8.92
N HIS A 45 -1.04 -20.55 -10.18
CA HIS A 45 -2.38 -20.53 -10.79
C HIS A 45 -2.74 -21.91 -11.38
N ALA A 46 -2.31 -22.99 -10.74
CA ALA A 46 -2.53 -24.35 -11.23
C ALA A 46 -4.01 -24.68 -11.51
N LYS A 47 -4.93 -24.05 -10.77
CA LYS A 47 -6.37 -24.18 -11.01
C LYS A 47 -6.76 -23.52 -12.33
N GLU A 48 -6.40 -22.26 -12.54
CA GLU A 48 -6.71 -21.56 -13.79
C GLU A 48 -6.04 -22.20 -15.00
N VAL A 49 -4.85 -22.77 -14.85
CA VAL A 49 -4.19 -23.57 -15.89
C VAL A 49 -4.95 -24.86 -16.18
N ALA A 50 -5.44 -25.55 -15.16
CA ALA A 50 -6.30 -26.72 -15.35
C ALA A 50 -7.62 -26.36 -16.04
N ASP A 51 -8.12 -25.13 -15.84
CA ASP A 51 -9.28 -24.56 -16.54
C ASP A 51 -8.93 -24.05 -17.96
N GLY A 52 -7.69 -24.23 -18.42
CA GLY A 52 -7.24 -23.94 -19.79
C GLY A 52 -6.57 -22.58 -20.00
N LYS A 53 -6.38 -21.76 -18.96
CA LYS A 53 -5.65 -20.49 -19.11
C LYS A 53 -4.16 -20.73 -19.37
N THR A 54 -3.62 -19.98 -20.31
CA THR A 54 -2.20 -20.01 -20.68
C THR A 54 -1.38 -19.01 -19.85
N PRO A 55 -0.05 -19.19 -19.73
CA PRO A 55 0.82 -18.22 -19.05
C PRO A 55 0.70 -16.77 -19.57
N PRO A 56 0.61 -16.51 -20.90
CA PRO A 56 0.36 -15.16 -21.40
C PRO A 56 -0.96 -14.56 -20.92
N GLU A 57 -2.05 -15.33 -20.90
CA GLU A 57 -3.35 -14.85 -20.40
C GLU A 57 -3.34 -14.58 -18.90
N LEU A 58 -2.56 -15.33 -18.14
CA LEU A 58 -2.39 -15.12 -16.70
C LEU A 58 -1.54 -13.90 -16.37
N TYR A 59 -0.79 -13.35 -17.35
CA TYR A 59 0.12 -12.23 -17.13
C TYR A 59 -0.59 -10.95 -16.67
N GLU A 60 -1.90 -10.84 -16.90
CA GLU A 60 -2.74 -9.79 -16.29
C GLU A 60 -2.59 -9.73 -14.75
N LYS A 61 -2.29 -10.86 -14.11
CA LYS A 61 -2.09 -10.99 -12.66
C LYS A 61 -0.66 -10.71 -12.20
N ALA A 62 0.28 -10.44 -13.10
CA ALA A 62 1.69 -10.27 -12.78
C ALA A 62 1.94 -9.12 -11.79
N GLY A 63 1.08 -8.08 -11.79
CA GLY A 63 1.12 -7.00 -10.81
C GLY A 63 1.02 -7.46 -9.35
N LEU A 64 0.41 -8.61 -9.08
CA LEU A 64 0.28 -9.18 -7.73
C LEU A 64 1.59 -9.77 -7.18
N TYR A 65 2.63 -9.89 -8.01
CA TYR A 65 3.88 -10.53 -7.66
C TYR A 65 5.04 -9.56 -7.84
N ALA A 66 5.80 -9.33 -6.78
CA ALA A 66 6.89 -8.36 -6.79
C ALA A 66 7.98 -8.71 -7.79
N GLU A 67 8.06 -9.97 -8.25
CA GLU A 67 9.01 -10.43 -9.26
C GLU A 67 8.63 -10.01 -10.69
N PHE A 68 7.33 -9.79 -10.95
CA PHE A 68 6.79 -9.57 -12.30
C PHE A 68 5.89 -8.33 -12.42
N GLY A 69 5.68 -7.61 -11.32
CA GLY A 69 5.00 -6.32 -11.29
C GLY A 69 5.95 -5.16 -11.04
N LYS A 70 5.37 -3.96 -10.99
CA LYS A 70 6.00 -2.73 -10.52
C LYS A 70 4.97 -1.87 -9.80
N ILE A 71 5.43 -1.06 -8.84
CA ILE A 71 4.62 -0.06 -8.15
C ILE A 71 4.59 1.22 -8.99
N VAL A 72 3.39 1.72 -9.30
CA VAL A 72 3.20 2.97 -10.05
C VAL A 72 2.64 4.10 -9.19
N CYS A 73 2.04 3.78 -8.05
CA CYS A 73 1.55 4.76 -7.09
C CYS A 73 1.67 4.23 -5.66
N ILE A 74 2.05 5.11 -4.74
CA ILE A 74 1.96 4.91 -3.29
C ILE A 74 1.26 6.14 -2.74
N SER A 75 0.12 5.96 -2.08
CA SER A 75 -0.54 7.04 -1.36
C SER A 75 -0.32 6.91 0.14
N VAL A 76 -0.16 8.04 0.81
CA VAL A 76 0.03 8.14 2.26
C VAL A 76 -0.88 9.21 2.83
N GLY A 77 -1.63 8.85 3.88
CA GLY A 77 -2.49 9.74 4.62
C GLY A 77 -2.07 9.82 6.09
N TYR A 78 -2.19 10.99 6.71
CA TYR A 78 -1.92 11.13 8.14
C TYR A 78 -2.67 12.31 8.74
N PHE A 79 -3.00 12.16 10.02
CA PHE A 79 -3.62 13.21 10.82
C PHE A 79 -2.57 14.18 11.35
N ARG A 80 -2.91 15.47 11.39
CA ARG A 80 -2.14 16.48 12.15
C ARG A 80 -3.06 17.58 12.65
N TYR A 81 -2.68 18.21 13.75
CA TYR A 81 -3.37 19.39 14.23
C TYR A 81 -2.87 20.64 13.49
N PHE A 82 -3.79 21.54 13.20
CA PHE A 82 -3.48 22.94 12.90
C PHE A 82 -3.16 23.70 14.19
N ASN A 83 -2.69 24.94 14.05
CA ASN A 83 -2.37 25.80 15.20
C ASN A 83 -3.62 26.20 16.03
N ASP A 84 -4.81 26.08 15.45
CA ASP A 84 -6.10 26.35 16.10
C ASP A 84 -6.77 25.08 16.66
N ASP A 85 -5.98 24.01 16.84
CA ASP A 85 -6.39 22.68 17.30
C ASP A 85 -7.38 21.95 16.39
N SER A 86 -7.72 22.51 15.21
CA SER A 86 -8.51 21.77 14.22
C SER A 86 -7.71 20.63 13.59
N LEU A 87 -8.38 19.53 13.26
CA LEU A 87 -7.73 18.33 12.77
C LEU A 87 -7.72 18.28 11.23
N GLU A 88 -6.53 18.17 10.65
CA GLU A 88 -6.34 17.92 9.22
C GLU A 88 -6.07 16.44 8.98
N PHE A 89 -6.62 15.88 7.90
CA PHE A 89 -6.13 14.66 7.29
C PHE A 89 -5.45 15.00 5.97
N ARG A 90 -4.12 14.93 5.98
CA ARG A 90 -3.31 15.24 4.81
C ARG A 90 -3.04 13.98 4.01
N VAL A 91 -3.31 14.04 2.71
CA VAL A 91 -3.04 12.96 1.75
C VAL A 91 -1.91 13.41 0.83
N LYS A 92 -0.99 12.50 0.53
CA LYS A 92 0.12 12.71 -0.40
C LYS A 92 0.36 11.42 -1.17
N SER A 93 0.57 11.52 -2.48
CA SER A 93 0.98 10.37 -3.30
C SER A 93 2.37 10.54 -3.89
N PHE A 94 3.01 9.41 -4.17
CA PHE A 94 4.24 9.26 -4.95
C PHE A 94 3.86 8.43 -6.16
N ALA A 95 3.96 8.98 -7.37
CA ALA A 95 3.53 8.28 -8.57
C ALA A 95 4.36 8.72 -9.79
N ASP A 96 4.83 7.75 -10.56
CA ASP A 96 5.64 7.95 -11.76
C ASP A 96 5.61 6.68 -12.63
N ASP A 97 6.05 6.80 -13.88
CA ASP A 97 6.30 5.64 -14.73
C ASP A 97 7.58 4.89 -14.31
N ASP A 98 8.55 5.62 -13.75
CA ASP A 98 9.76 5.10 -13.12
C ASP A 98 9.48 4.72 -11.65
N GLU A 99 9.35 3.42 -11.41
CA GLU A 99 9.12 2.87 -10.07
C GLU A 99 10.21 3.29 -9.07
N CYS A 100 11.46 3.44 -9.51
CA CYS A 100 12.54 3.77 -8.58
C CYS A 100 12.41 5.22 -8.08
N GLU A 101 11.84 6.14 -8.85
CA GLU A 101 11.49 7.48 -8.37
C GLU A 101 10.34 7.43 -7.34
N VAL A 102 9.32 6.58 -7.59
CA VAL A 102 8.19 6.37 -6.66
C VAL A 102 8.69 5.83 -5.31
N LEU A 103 9.45 4.74 -5.35
CA LEU A 103 10.02 4.09 -4.18
C LEU A 103 11.02 4.97 -3.45
N GLY A 104 11.87 5.69 -4.18
CA GLY A 104 12.85 6.60 -3.60
C GLY A 104 12.19 7.77 -2.89
N GLY A 105 11.12 8.32 -3.47
CA GLY A 105 10.31 9.36 -2.84
C GLY A 105 9.67 8.90 -1.53
N PHE A 106 9.06 7.72 -1.53
CA PHE A 106 8.43 7.15 -0.34
C PHE A 106 9.45 6.70 0.71
N GLY A 107 10.57 6.11 0.31
CA GLY A 107 11.68 5.74 1.19
C GLY A 107 12.21 6.93 1.97
N ARG A 108 12.55 8.03 1.28
CA ARG A 108 12.96 9.31 1.92
C ARG A 108 11.88 9.87 2.85
N PHE A 109 10.60 9.66 2.55
CA PHE A 109 9.53 10.05 3.45
C PHE A 109 9.60 9.26 4.76
N LEU A 110 9.71 7.93 4.68
CA LEU A 110 9.75 7.02 5.83
C LEU A 110 11.02 7.11 6.66
N GLU A 111 12.18 7.38 6.06
CA GLU A 111 13.47 7.54 6.77
C GLU A 111 13.43 8.58 7.89
N ARG A 112 12.52 9.54 7.82
CA ARG A 112 12.35 10.61 8.80
C ARG A 112 11.61 10.15 10.07
N TYR A 113 11.02 8.97 10.06
CA TYR A 113 10.10 8.51 11.09
C TYR A 113 10.51 7.10 11.57
N PRO A 114 11.07 6.96 12.79
CA PRO A 114 11.41 5.65 13.32
C PRO A 114 10.14 4.84 13.63
N PRO A 115 10.17 3.51 13.52
CA PRO A 115 9.02 2.67 13.84
C PRO A 115 8.65 2.75 15.33
N ALA A 116 7.36 2.67 15.63
CA ALA A 116 6.85 2.65 16.99
C ALA A 116 7.10 1.29 17.67
N SER A 117 7.46 1.31 18.96
CA SER A 117 7.36 0.12 19.80
C SER A 117 6.88 0.50 21.20
N PRO A 118 5.82 -0.14 21.72
CA PRO A 118 5.38 0.06 23.09
C PRO A 118 6.32 -0.62 24.11
N GLU A 119 7.26 -1.47 23.64
CA GLU A 119 8.15 -2.23 24.51
C GLU A 119 9.36 -1.41 24.97
N TYR A 120 9.80 -1.66 26.21
CA TYR A 120 11.05 -1.08 26.74
C TYR A 120 12.30 -1.64 26.04
N ARG A 121 12.22 -2.85 25.49
CA ARG A 121 13.28 -3.52 24.73
C ARG A 121 12.74 -4.03 23.40
N PRO A 122 12.64 -3.15 22.39
CA PRO A 122 12.04 -3.52 21.11
C PRO A 122 12.87 -4.60 20.41
N LYS A 123 12.17 -5.48 19.68
CA LYS A 123 12.80 -6.49 18.82
C LYS A 123 13.48 -5.88 17.61
N LEU A 124 12.89 -4.82 17.09
CA LEU A 124 13.46 -4.01 16.03
C LEU A 124 14.30 -2.87 16.65
N THR A 125 15.61 -2.89 16.42
CA THR A 125 16.56 -1.98 17.09
C THR A 125 16.36 -0.51 16.73
N SER A 126 15.78 -0.24 15.57
CA SER A 126 15.43 1.10 15.10
C SER A 126 14.12 1.64 15.70
N ALA A 127 13.36 0.81 16.42
CA ALA A 127 12.06 1.20 16.97
C ALA A 127 12.19 1.97 18.27
N THR A 128 11.26 2.92 18.48
CA THR A 128 11.23 3.79 19.66
C THR A 128 9.82 3.95 20.19
N LYS A 129 9.69 4.29 21.48
CA LYS A 129 8.39 4.57 22.11
C LYS A 129 7.64 5.73 21.46
N GLU A 130 8.38 6.73 20.98
CA GLU A 130 7.82 7.92 20.34
C GLU A 130 7.70 7.78 18.81
N GLY A 131 7.97 6.59 18.27
CA GLY A 131 7.94 6.31 16.84
C GLY A 131 6.56 6.31 16.22
N TYR A 132 6.53 5.95 14.94
CA TYR A 132 5.36 6.03 14.08
C TYR A 132 4.90 4.64 13.64
N TYR A 133 3.62 4.56 13.33
CA TYR A 133 2.95 3.36 12.83
C TYR A 133 2.72 3.51 11.32
N LEU A 134 2.77 2.39 10.61
CA LEU A 134 2.32 2.26 9.23
C LEU A 134 1.07 1.39 9.24
N CYS A 135 -0.03 1.87 8.67
CA CYS A 135 -1.32 1.20 8.67
C CYS A 135 -1.83 1.03 7.24
N ALA A 136 -2.14 -0.19 6.86
CA ALA A 136 -2.71 -0.52 5.57
C ALA A 136 -3.99 -1.35 5.73
N HIS A 137 -4.64 -1.66 4.62
CA HIS A 137 -5.66 -2.69 4.55
C HIS A 137 -5.09 -3.89 3.81
N ASN A 138 -4.89 -5.02 4.49
CA ASN A 138 -4.21 -6.21 3.94
C ASN A 138 -2.70 -6.04 3.66
N GLY A 139 -2.05 -5.02 4.22
CA GLY A 139 -0.62 -4.77 4.03
C GLY A 139 0.31 -5.85 4.58
N ARG A 140 -0.12 -6.63 5.58
CA ARG A 140 0.67 -7.77 6.10
C ARG A 140 0.80 -8.89 5.08
N GLU A 141 -0.21 -9.09 4.24
CA GLU A 141 -0.19 -10.12 3.19
C GLU A 141 0.34 -9.59 1.86
N PHE A 142 0.28 -8.26 1.64
CA PHE A 142 0.65 -7.64 0.38
C PHE A 142 1.66 -6.49 0.53
N ASP A 143 1.20 -5.30 0.91
CA ASP A 143 1.91 -4.02 0.75
C ASP A 143 3.33 -4.02 1.34
N TYR A 144 3.48 -4.38 2.62
CA TYR A 144 4.74 -4.19 3.34
C TYR A 144 5.87 -5.04 2.75
N GLY A 145 5.58 -6.32 2.46
CA GLY A 145 6.54 -7.22 1.82
C GLY A 145 6.77 -6.89 0.35
N TYR A 146 5.73 -6.42 -0.35
CA TYR A 146 5.85 -5.99 -1.74
C TYR A 146 6.79 -4.78 -1.89
N LEU A 147 6.57 -3.74 -1.07
CA LEU A 147 7.42 -2.55 -1.00
C LEU A 147 8.89 -2.92 -0.76
N GLY A 148 9.17 -3.72 0.28
CA GLY A 148 10.55 -4.14 0.58
C GLY A 148 11.21 -4.88 -0.59
N ARG A 149 10.50 -5.82 -1.23
CA ARG A 149 11.04 -6.55 -2.40
C ARG A 149 11.31 -5.63 -3.57
N ARG A 150 10.41 -4.69 -3.89
CA ARG A 150 10.61 -3.76 -5.00
C ARG A 150 11.70 -2.74 -4.73
N MET A 151 11.87 -2.28 -3.49
CA MET A 151 13.00 -1.43 -3.09
C MET A 151 14.34 -2.16 -3.33
N LEU A 152 14.44 -3.44 -2.98
CA LEU A 152 15.64 -4.25 -3.28
C LEU A 152 15.87 -4.40 -4.78
N ILE A 153 14.81 -4.61 -5.57
CA ILE A 153 14.90 -4.71 -7.04
C ILE A 153 15.39 -3.39 -7.66
N CYS A 154 14.94 -2.25 -7.15
CA CYS A 154 15.45 -0.92 -7.51
C CYS A 154 16.84 -0.59 -6.91
N GLY A 155 17.44 -1.50 -6.13
CA GLY A 155 18.75 -1.26 -5.49
C GLY A 155 18.73 -0.19 -4.39
N GLN A 156 17.58 0.05 -3.78
CA GLN A 156 17.39 1.08 -2.75
C GLN A 156 17.55 0.52 -1.34
N ALA A 157 17.97 1.38 -0.42
CA ALA A 157 18.00 1.04 1.00
C ALA A 157 16.57 0.85 1.54
N ILE A 158 16.39 -0.15 2.40
CA ILE A 158 15.11 -0.39 3.06
C ILE A 158 15.00 0.57 4.25
N PRO A 159 13.95 1.43 4.32
CA PRO A 159 13.78 2.32 5.47
C PRO A 159 13.46 1.50 6.73
N PRO A 160 13.82 1.98 7.93
CA PRO A 160 13.63 1.24 9.18
C PRO A 160 12.21 0.72 9.42
N MET A 161 11.19 1.42 8.93
CA MET A 161 9.79 1.02 9.07
C MET A 161 9.44 -0.25 8.28
N LEU A 162 10.18 -0.54 7.20
CA LEU A 162 9.99 -1.69 6.30
C LEU A 162 11.12 -2.73 6.41
N ASP A 163 12.11 -2.50 7.27
CA ASP A 163 13.17 -3.48 7.55
C ASP A 163 12.67 -4.57 8.50
N ILE A 164 11.84 -5.45 7.95
CA ILE A 164 10.97 -6.36 8.72
C ILE A 164 11.32 -7.84 8.48
N ALA A 165 12.26 -8.12 7.58
CA ALA A 165 12.66 -9.48 7.25
C ALA A 165 13.24 -10.20 8.48
N GLY A 166 12.82 -11.45 8.70
CA GLY A 166 13.26 -12.26 9.85
C GLY A 166 12.50 -12.01 11.15
N HIS A 167 11.61 -11.01 11.20
CA HIS A 167 10.75 -10.77 12.35
C HIS A 167 9.40 -11.49 12.22
N LYS A 168 8.82 -11.91 13.35
CA LYS A 168 7.46 -12.45 13.37
C LYS A 168 6.45 -11.32 13.39
N PRO A 169 5.19 -11.54 12.95
CA PRO A 169 4.18 -10.48 12.89
C PRO A 169 3.98 -9.69 14.19
N TRP A 170 4.08 -10.37 15.35
CA TRP A 170 3.95 -9.77 16.68
C TRP A 170 5.20 -9.04 17.17
N ASP A 171 6.35 -9.24 16.54
CA ASP A 171 7.58 -8.46 16.82
C ASP A 171 7.54 -7.08 16.14
N LEU A 172 6.52 -6.81 15.32
CA LEU A 172 6.35 -5.64 14.47
C LEU A 172 5.07 -4.86 14.81
N PRO A 173 4.96 -4.30 16.02
CA PRO A 173 3.74 -3.61 16.48
C PRO A 173 3.48 -2.29 15.74
N HIS A 174 4.48 -1.72 15.08
CA HIS A 174 4.31 -0.52 14.26
C HIS A 174 3.54 -0.78 12.95
N LEU A 175 3.50 -2.03 12.48
CA LEU A 175 2.73 -2.40 11.29
C LEU A 175 1.30 -2.73 11.69
N LEU A 176 0.38 -1.80 11.46
CA LEU A 176 -1.04 -2.00 11.70
C LEU A 176 -1.70 -2.49 10.41
N ASP A 177 -2.71 -3.34 10.53
CA ASP A 177 -3.45 -3.84 9.37
C ASP A 177 -4.93 -3.91 9.72
N THR A 178 -5.74 -3.14 9.00
CA THR A 178 -7.18 -3.06 9.29
C THR A 178 -7.90 -4.36 8.97
N MET A 179 -7.46 -5.14 7.98
CA MET A 179 -8.04 -6.46 7.69
C MET A 179 -7.65 -7.47 8.78
N ASP A 180 -6.39 -7.46 9.24
CA ASP A 180 -5.96 -8.34 10.33
C ASP A 180 -6.70 -8.04 11.65
N LEU A 181 -6.87 -6.75 11.98
CA LEU A 181 -7.64 -6.32 13.15
C LEU A 181 -9.12 -6.73 13.06
N TRP A 182 -9.69 -6.75 11.85
CA TRP A 182 -11.06 -7.23 11.62
C TRP A 182 -11.22 -8.72 11.87
N LYS A 183 -10.19 -9.53 11.60
CA LYS A 183 -10.26 -10.99 11.73
C LYS A 183 -10.54 -11.43 13.16
N PHE A 184 -10.21 -10.62 14.19
CA PHE A 184 -10.26 -11.03 15.60
C PHE A 184 -9.61 -12.41 15.86
N GLY A 185 -8.59 -12.76 15.06
CA GLY A 185 -7.91 -14.06 15.12
C GLY A 185 -8.57 -15.21 14.32
N ASP A 186 -9.66 -14.97 13.59
CA ASP A 186 -10.29 -15.96 12.72
C ASP A 186 -9.70 -15.96 11.30
N ASN A 187 -9.39 -17.15 10.79
CA ASN A 187 -8.92 -17.38 9.42
C ASN A 187 -10.01 -17.12 8.36
N LYS A 188 -11.29 -17.01 8.75
CA LYS A 188 -12.40 -16.71 7.83
C LYS A 188 -12.74 -15.22 7.73
N GLY A 189 -12.07 -14.37 8.52
CA GLY A 189 -12.34 -12.93 8.57
C GLY A 189 -11.73 -12.11 7.45
N HIS A 190 -11.36 -12.68 6.30
CA HIS A 190 -10.89 -11.86 5.17
C HIS A 190 -12.03 -11.00 4.65
N ILE A 191 -11.79 -9.69 4.50
CA ILE A 191 -12.79 -8.71 4.09
C ILE A 191 -12.14 -7.67 3.20
N SER A 192 -12.79 -7.29 2.09
CA SER A 192 -12.29 -6.20 1.25
C SER A 192 -12.55 -4.85 1.91
N LEU A 193 -11.73 -3.85 1.59
CA LEU A 193 -11.90 -2.48 2.09
C LEU A 193 -13.29 -1.91 1.75
N PRO A 194 -13.84 -2.07 0.53
CA PRO A 194 -15.18 -1.60 0.22
C PRO A 194 -16.28 -2.28 1.06
N LEU A 195 -16.17 -3.59 1.30
CA LEU A 195 -17.15 -4.30 2.12
C LEU A 195 -17.08 -3.84 3.58
N LEU A 196 -15.87 -3.70 4.11
CA LEU A 196 -15.65 -3.21 5.48
C LEU A 196 -16.15 -1.77 5.66
N ALA A 197 -15.87 -0.88 4.69
CA ALA A 197 -16.39 0.48 4.67
C ALA A 197 -17.92 0.51 4.64
N GLY A 198 -18.54 -0.33 3.80
CA GLY A 198 -19.99 -0.48 3.71
C GLY A 198 -20.62 -0.93 5.03
N VAL A 199 -20.03 -1.92 5.72
CA VAL A 199 -20.48 -2.37 7.04
C VAL A 199 -20.45 -1.23 8.08
N PHE A 200 -19.47 -0.33 7.98
CA PHE A 200 -19.36 0.83 8.86
C PHE A 200 -20.18 2.05 8.43
N GLY A 201 -20.90 1.99 7.30
CA GLY A 201 -21.61 3.13 6.76
C GLY A 201 -20.69 4.27 6.33
N ILE A 202 -19.42 3.97 6.06
CA ILE A 202 -18.46 4.91 5.50
C ILE A 202 -18.85 5.08 4.03
N PRO A 203 -19.30 6.26 3.58
CA PRO A 203 -19.58 6.49 2.17
C PRO A 203 -18.32 6.16 1.37
N SER A 204 -18.43 5.11 0.56
CA SER A 204 -17.48 4.85 -0.50
C SER A 204 -17.65 5.98 -1.52
N PRO A 205 -16.58 6.61 -1.99
CA PRO A 205 -16.65 7.24 -3.30
C PRO A 205 -17.17 6.19 -4.29
N LYS A 206 -18.08 6.56 -5.19
CA LYS A 206 -18.41 5.68 -6.32
C LYS A 206 -17.14 5.59 -7.14
N ASP A 207 -16.45 4.47 -7.06
CA ASP A 207 -15.21 4.28 -7.80
C ASP A 207 -15.53 3.90 -9.23
N ASP A 208 -14.81 4.55 -10.12
CA ASP A 208 -14.88 4.33 -11.56
C ASP A 208 -13.92 3.24 -12.02
N ILE A 209 -13.02 2.76 -11.13
CA ILE A 209 -12.17 1.57 -11.29
C ILE A 209 -12.08 0.77 -9.99
N ASP A 210 -11.69 -0.49 -10.09
CA ASP A 210 -11.29 -1.35 -8.96
C ASP A 210 -9.87 -1.90 -9.18
N GLY A 211 -9.30 -2.59 -8.19
CA GLY A 211 -7.93 -3.13 -8.25
C GLY A 211 -7.64 -4.02 -9.48
N SER A 212 -8.63 -4.69 -10.07
CA SER A 212 -8.43 -5.48 -11.30
C SER A 212 -8.27 -4.62 -12.56
N GLN A 213 -8.72 -3.37 -12.51
CA GLN A 213 -8.70 -2.42 -13.61
C GLN A 213 -7.45 -1.51 -13.61
N VAL A 214 -6.64 -1.54 -12.56
CA VAL A 214 -5.43 -0.70 -12.42
C VAL A 214 -4.43 -0.96 -13.55
N GLY A 215 -4.18 -2.23 -13.88
CA GLY A 215 -3.32 -2.61 -15.00
C GLY A 215 -3.82 -2.07 -16.35
N HIS A 216 -5.13 -2.17 -16.62
CA HIS A 216 -5.74 -1.62 -17.83
C HIS A 216 -5.65 -0.09 -17.88
N THR A 217 -5.96 0.58 -16.77
CA THR A 217 -5.90 2.03 -16.64
C THR A 217 -4.49 2.56 -16.89
N TYR A 218 -3.48 1.85 -16.38
CA TYR A 218 -2.08 2.22 -16.58
C TYR A 218 -1.60 1.96 -18.00
N TRP A 219 -1.75 0.72 -18.49
CA TRP A 219 -1.14 0.31 -19.75
C TRP A 219 -1.92 0.73 -20.99
N THR A 220 -3.25 0.72 -20.93
CA THR A 220 -4.13 1.04 -22.06
C THR A 220 -4.55 2.50 -22.03
N GLU A 221 -5.14 2.97 -20.93
CA GLU A 221 -5.66 4.33 -20.85
C GLU A 221 -4.57 5.39 -20.62
N LYS A 222 -3.37 4.96 -20.19
CA LYS A 222 -2.25 5.84 -19.83
C LYS A 222 -2.64 6.90 -18.79
N ASN A 223 -3.51 6.53 -17.85
CA ASN A 223 -4.14 7.46 -16.92
C ASN A 223 -3.64 7.29 -15.47
N LEU A 224 -2.37 7.60 -15.24
CA LEU A 224 -1.76 7.51 -13.90
C LEU A 224 -2.49 8.39 -12.87
N LYS A 225 -3.03 9.54 -13.28
CA LYS A 225 -3.79 10.43 -12.38
C LYS A 225 -5.04 9.77 -11.81
N ARG A 226 -5.71 8.93 -12.60
CA ARG A 226 -6.89 8.17 -12.17
C ARG A 226 -6.51 7.13 -11.11
N ILE A 227 -5.38 6.45 -11.30
CA ILE A 227 -4.81 5.51 -10.33
C ILE A 227 -4.45 6.21 -9.02
N VAL A 228 -3.80 7.38 -9.10
CA VAL A 228 -3.51 8.21 -7.91
C VAL A 228 -4.79 8.54 -7.15
N THR A 229 -5.82 9.01 -7.85
CA THR A 229 -7.10 9.37 -7.23
C THR A 229 -7.75 8.16 -6.54
N TYR A 230 -7.68 6.98 -7.15
CA TYR A 230 -8.16 5.72 -6.58
C TYR A 230 -7.40 5.36 -5.29
N CYS A 231 -6.07 5.33 -5.34
CA CYS A 231 -5.22 5.01 -4.20
C CYS A 231 -5.38 6.02 -3.03
N GLU A 232 -5.53 7.32 -3.32
CA GLU A 232 -5.80 8.34 -2.30
C GLU A 232 -7.14 8.09 -1.56
N LYS A 233 -8.16 7.62 -2.29
CA LYS A 233 -9.46 7.28 -1.69
C LYS A 233 -9.39 6.04 -0.81
N ASP A 234 -8.60 5.04 -1.17
CA ASP A 234 -8.39 3.84 -0.35
C ASP A 234 -7.64 4.18 0.95
N VAL A 235 -6.65 5.07 0.89
CA VAL A 235 -6.00 5.64 2.08
C VAL A 235 -6.99 6.38 2.99
N ILE A 236 -7.82 7.26 2.41
CA ILE A 236 -8.85 7.98 3.16
C ILE A 236 -9.83 7.00 3.82
N THR A 237 -10.27 5.99 3.06
CA THR A 237 -11.22 4.98 3.55
C THR A 237 -10.61 4.15 4.68
N THR A 238 -9.34 3.75 4.55
CA THR A 238 -8.59 3.03 5.58
C THR A 238 -8.47 3.85 6.86
N ALA A 239 -8.17 5.15 6.77
CA ALA A 239 -8.13 6.04 7.93
C ALA A 239 -9.49 6.15 8.64
N ARG A 240 -10.58 6.19 7.88
CA ARG A 240 -11.95 6.21 8.43
C ARG A 240 -12.31 4.90 9.11
N VAL A 241 -11.94 3.76 8.52
CA VAL A 241 -12.06 2.43 9.17
C VAL A 241 -11.30 2.43 10.49
N PHE A 242 -10.08 2.97 10.52
CA PHE A 242 -9.27 3.04 11.72
C PHE A 242 -9.93 3.90 12.83
N LEU A 243 -10.57 5.01 12.47
CA LEU A 243 -11.38 5.80 13.42
C LEU A 243 -12.53 5.00 14.02
N HIS A 244 -13.17 4.11 13.25
CA HIS A 244 -14.18 3.20 13.80
C HIS A 244 -13.58 2.23 14.82
N TYR A 245 -12.41 1.63 14.54
CA TYR A 245 -11.75 0.70 15.47
C TYR A 245 -11.28 1.34 16.77
N THR A 246 -10.92 2.62 16.71
CA THR A 246 -10.51 3.41 17.88
C THR A 246 -11.69 4.07 18.61
N GLY A 247 -12.91 3.99 18.06
CA GLY A 247 -14.10 4.63 18.64
C GLY A 247 -14.16 6.15 18.41
N GLN A 248 -13.33 6.67 17.51
CA GLN A 248 -13.17 8.10 17.21
C GLN A 248 -13.83 8.52 15.89
N LYS A 249 -14.79 7.73 15.38
CA LYS A 249 -15.50 8.03 14.12
C LYS A 249 -16.13 9.43 14.07
N ALA A 250 -16.49 9.98 15.23
CA ALA A 250 -17.09 11.30 15.36
C ALA A 250 -16.14 12.45 15.00
N LEU A 251 -14.82 12.19 14.92
CA LEU A 251 -13.85 13.19 14.47
C LEU A 251 -13.97 13.49 12.97
N TRP A 252 -14.35 12.50 12.15
CA TRP A 252 -14.27 12.63 10.69
C TRP A 252 -15.07 13.81 10.09
N PRO A 253 -16.30 14.12 10.54
CA PRO A 253 -17.03 15.29 10.04
C PRO A 253 -16.32 16.63 10.25
N GLU A 254 -15.40 16.72 11.20
CA GLU A 254 -14.63 17.92 11.54
C GLU A 254 -13.26 17.96 10.84
N VAL A 255 -12.87 16.87 10.18
CA VAL A 255 -11.57 16.72 9.53
C VAL A 255 -11.54 17.47 8.20
N GLN A 256 -10.59 18.39 8.06
CA GLN A 256 -10.26 18.95 6.75
C GLN A 256 -9.36 17.97 5.98
N VAL A 257 -9.82 17.47 4.83
CA VAL A 257 -9.00 16.65 3.94
C VAL A 257 -8.20 17.55 3.00
N THR A 258 -6.88 17.45 3.04
CA THR A 258 -5.97 18.24 2.20
C THR A 258 -5.11 17.32 1.33
N HIS A 259 -5.27 17.41 0.01
CA HIS A 259 -4.40 16.73 -0.94
C HIS A 259 -3.14 17.57 -1.17
N THR A 260 -1.98 16.97 -0.93
CA THR A 260 -0.69 17.59 -1.21
C THR A 260 -0.32 17.27 -2.65
N PRO A 261 -0.16 18.27 -3.54
CA PRO A 261 0.21 18.02 -4.91
C PRO A 261 1.52 17.23 -4.98
N TRP A 262 1.49 16.12 -5.70
CA TRP A 262 2.70 15.51 -6.20
C TRP A 262 3.21 16.36 -7.36
N PRO A 263 4.44 16.92 -7.30
CA PRO A 263 5.03 17.51 -8.50
C PRO A 263 5.23 16.34 -9.46
N VAL A 264 4.38 16.23 -10.48
CA VAL A 264 4.63 15.35 -11.62
C VAL A 264 6.02 15.72 -12.11
N VAL A 265 7.00 14.84 -11.92
CA VAL A 265 8.32 15.09 -12.47
C VAL A 265 8.12 15.06 -13.97
N PRO A 266 8.33 16.17 -14.70
CA PRO A 266 8.26 16.11 -16.15
C PRO A 266 9.32 15.11 -16.57
N THR A 267 8.92 14.05 -17.26
CA THR A 267 9.84 13.06 -17.81
C THR A 267 10.86 13.80 -18.68
N MET A 268 12.06 14.07 -18.14
CA MET A 268 13.23 14.35 -18.96
C MET A 268 13.59 13.04 -19.62
N ARG A 269 12.88 12.71 -20.71
CA ARG A 269 13.27 11.67 -21.64
C ARG A 269 14.59 12.11 -22.25
N VAL A 270 15.69 11.60 -21.70
CA VAL A 270 16.93 11.52 -22.47
C VAL A 270 16.64 10.48 -23.54
N MET A 271 16.36 10.94 -24.76
CA MET A 271 16.40 10.08 -25.93
C MET A 271 17.85 9.59 -26.06
N ALA A 272 18.04 8.28 -25.93
CA ALA A 272 19.23 7.56 -26.38
C ALA A 272 18.77 6.37 -27.21
#